data_AF-A0A7W5NV09-F1
#
_entry.id   AF-A0A7W5NV09-F1
#
_cell.length_a   1.000
_cell.length_b   1.000
_cell.length_c   1.000
_cell.angle_alpha   90.00
_cell.angle_beta   90.00
_cell.angle_gamma   90.00
#
_symmetry.space_group_name_H-M   'P 1'
#
loop_
_entity.id
_entity.type
_entity.pdbx_description
1 polymer ?
#
loop_
_entity_poly.entity_id
_entity_poly.type
_entity_poly.pdbx_seq_one_letter_code
_entity_poly.pdbx_strand_id
1 'polypeptide(L)'
;MAHRHNLGRSEKYHALPRTIYALLFDDGGCYIGQSSNPEQREKQHRSHQGGWHRPFRFHVLEVVTATRAEAEAYEQAWRVRASKEGWRVYAKPPGVVINPHRRATPHVRWLAAHRRWTLGTPGRRPSERMRWWPWILVGASVLLLARCVTG
;
A
#
# COMPACT_ATOMS: atom_id res chain seq x y z
N MET A 1 -24.01 -9.97 -25.81
CA MET A 1 -22.81 -10.69 -25.34
C MET A 1 -21.62 -10.19 -26.13
N ALA A 2 -20.71 -9.41 -25.53
CA ALA A 2 -19.58 -8.83 -26.24
C ALA A 2 -18.44 -9.85 -26.32
N HIS A 3 -18.09 -10.26 -27.54
CA HIS A 3 -16.92 -11.09 -27.85
C HIS A 3 -15.66 -10.44 -27.29
N ARG A 4 -15.11 -11.01 -26.20
CA ARG A 4 -13.79 -10.65 -25.68
C ARG A 4 -12.73 -11.26 -26.60
N HIS A 5 -12.27 -10.47 -27.58
CA HIS A 5 -11.08 -10.83 -28.35
C HIS A 5 -9.89 -10.98 -27.40
N ASN A 6 -9.14 -12.08 -27.53
CA ASN A 6 -7.89 -12.33 -26.81
C ASN A 6 -6.83 -11.33 -27.32
N LEU A 7 -6.72 -10.17 -26.68
CA LEU A 7 -5.83 -9.09 -27.08
C LEU A 7 -4.34 -9.33 -26.74
N GLY A 8 -4.01 -10.44 -26.06
CA GLY A 8 -2.63 -10.91 -25.86
C GLY A 8 -1.62 -9.79 -25.56
N ARG A 9 -0.56 -9.70 -26.37
CA ARG A 9 0.52 -8.70 -26.23
C ARG A 9 0.12 -7.28 -26.67
N SER A 10 -0.97 -7.11 -27.43
CA SER A 10 -1.44 -5.80 -27.92
C SER A 10 -2.27 -5.02 -26.90
N GLU A 11 -2.74 -5.66 -25.82
CA GLU A 11 -3.44 -5.00 -24.70
C GLU A 11 -2.72 -3.77 -24.15
N LYS A 12 -1.39 -3.72 -24.30
CA LYS A 12 -0.57 -2.57 -23.90
C LYS A 12 -1.01 -1.28 -24.59
N TYR A 13 -1.46 -1.36 -25.84
CA TYR A 13 -1.72 -0.22 -26.72
C TYR A 13 -3.20 0.15 -26.84
N HIS A 14 -4.10 -0.69 -26.34
CA HIS A 14 -5.53 -0.42 -26.39
C HIS A 14 -6.01 0.19 -25.07
N ALA A 15 -6.79 1.26 -25.18
CA ALA A 15 -7.55 1.80 -24.06
C ALA A 15 -8.65 0.80 -23.70
N LEU A 16 -8.52 0.18 -22.52
CA LEU A 16 -9.46 -0.81 -22.01
C LEU A 16 -9.85 -0.43 -20.59
N PRO A 17 -11.02 -0.87 -20.10
CA PRO A 17 -11.32 -0.81 -18.67
C PRO A 17 -10.24 -1.53 -17.87
N ARG A 18 -9.52 -0.77 -17.04
CA ARG A 18 -8.48 -1.24 -16.13
C ARG A 18 -8.90 -0.88 -14.71
N THR A 19 -8.93 -1.90 -13.86
CA THR A 19 -9.21 -1.76 -12.45
C THR A 19 -7.91 -1.43 -11.72
N ILE A 20 -7.87 -0.29 -11.04
CA ILE A 20 -6.84 0.01 -10.04
C ILE A 20 -7.32 -0.56 -8.71
N TYR A 21 -6.48 -1.35 -8.04
CA TYR A 21 -6.83 -2.05 -6.81
C TYR A 21 -5.74 -1.91 -5.75
N ALA A 22 -6.15 -2.09 -4.49
CA ALA A 22 -5.29 -2.21 -3.34
C ALA A 22 -5.39 -3.60 -2.70
N LEU A 23 -4.26 -4.13 -2.24
CA LEU A 23 -4.21 -5.20 -1.25
C LEU A 23 -3.86 -4.55 0.09
N LEU A 24 -4.75 -4.66 1.08
CA LEU A 24 -4.52 -4.12 2.41
C LEU A 24 -4.04 -5.23 3.35
N PHE A 25 -2.96 -4.96 4.06
CA PHE A 25 -2.37 -5.85 5.04
C PHE A 25 -2.67 -5.34 6.46
N ASP A 26 -2.83 -6.25 7.42
CA ASP A 26 -3.21 -5.90 8.79
C ASP A 26 -2.15 -5.09 9.55
N ASP A 27 -0.91 -5.10 9.06
CA ASP A 27 0.19 -4.32 9.61
C ASP A 27 0.16 -2.83 9.20
N GLY A 28 -0.88 -2.37 8.49
CA GLY A 28 -0.95 -1.00 7.97
C GLY A 28 -0.13 -0.78 6.71
N GLY A 29 0.28 -1.85 6.04
CA GLY A 29 0.85 -1.81 4.70
C GLY A 29 -0.21 -1.99 3.61
N CYS A 30 0.10 -1.52 2.40
CA CYS A 30 -0.72 -1.77 1.23
C CYS A 30 0.13 -2.01 -0.03
N TYR A 31 -0.38 -2.83 -0.95
CA TYR A 31 0.12 -2.92 -2.32
C TYR A 31 -0.91 -2.32 -3.25
N ILE A 32 -0.47 -1.59 -4.28
CA ILE A 32 -1.36 -1.00 -5.28
C ILE A 32 -0.90 -1.46 -6.66
N GLY A 33 -1.87 -1.96 -7.44
CA GLY A 33 -1.65 -2.47 -8.77
C GLY A 33 -2.84 -2.19 -9.69
N GLN A 34 -2.67 -2.54 -10.97
CA GLN A 34 -3.74 -2.49 -11.97
C GLN A 34 -3.93 -3.83 -12.70
N SER A 35 -5.14 -4.07 -13.21
CA SER A 35 -5.44 -5.20 -14.08
C SER A 35 -6.70 -4.96 -14.94
N SER A 36 -6.72 -5.54 -16.14
CA SER A 36 -7.93 -5.68 -16.97
C SER A 36 -8.85 -6.82 -16.49
N ASN A 37 -8.33 -7.74 -15.67
CA ASN A 37 -9.08 -8.85 -15.08
C ASN A 37 -8.77 -8.97 -13.56
N PRO A 38 -9.42 -8.14 -12.71
CA PRO A 38 -9.12 -8.07 -11.29
C PRO A 38 -9.38 -9.39 -10.55
N GLU A 39 -10.42 -10.15 -10.92
CA GLU A 39 -10.74 -11.44 -10.28
C GLU A 39 -9.63 -12.49 -10.49
N GLN A 40 -9.15 -12.63 -11.72
CA GLN A 40 -8.02 -13.51 -12.01
C GLN A 40 -6.75 -13.02 -11.32
N ARG A 41 -6.56 -11.70 -11.26
CA ARG A 41 -5.39 -11.10 -10.60
C ARG A 41 -5.40 -11.31 -9.10
N GLU A 42 -6.56 -11.24 -8.45
CA GLU A 42 -6.73 -11.56 -7.04
C GLU A 42 -6.36 -13.03 -6.77
N LYS A 43 -6.89 -13.97 -7.58
CA LYS A 43 -6.54 -15.39 -7.48
C LYS A 43 -5.04 -15.63 -7.61
N GLN A 44 -4.36 -14.93 -8.53
CA GLN A 44 -2.91 -14.99 -8.67
C GLN A 44 -2.18 -14.50 -7.41
N HIS A 45 -2.60 -13.38 -6.82
CA HIS A 45 -2.00 -12.87 -5.58
C HIS A 45 -2.23 -13.81 -4.39
N ARG A 46 -3.38 -14.50 -4.34
CA ARG A 46 -3.71 -15.49 -3.29
C ARG A 46 -2.97 -16.81 -3.48
N SER A 47 -2.54 -17.14 -4.69
CA SER A 47 -1.78 -18.36 -4.97
C SER A 47 -0.39 -18.33 -4.33
N HIS A 48 0.24 -19.50 -4.17
CA HIS A 48 1.62 -19.59 -3.67
C HIS A 48 2.61 -18.80 -4.55
N GLN A 49 2.39 -18.79 -5.87
CA GLN A 49 3.18 -18.01 -6.83
C GLN A 49 3.01 -16.49 -6.70
N GLY A 50 1.96 -16.05 -6.00
CA GLY A 50 1.70 -14.64 -5.69
C GLY A 50 2.72 -14.03 -4.73
N GLY A 51 3.46 -14.83 -3.97
CA GLY A 51 4.64 -14.41 -3.20
C GLY A 51 4.40 -13.56 -1.96
N TRP A 52 3.15 -13.18 -1.65
CA TRP A 52 2.83 -12.36 -0.47
C TRP A 52 2.94 -13.13 0.85
N HIS A 53 2.62 -14.43 0.79
CA HIS A 53 2.63 -15.38 1.92
C HIS A 53 1.98 -14.84 3.20
N ARG A 54 0.95 -14.00 3.06
CA ARG A 54 0.22 -13.40 4.17
C ARG A 54 -1.21 -13.04 3.76
N PRO A 55 -2.17 -12.99 4.70
CA PRO A 55 -3.52 -12.53 4.42
C PRO A 55 -3.54 -11.08 3.93
N PHE A 56 -4.50 -10.78 3.05
CA PHE A 56 -4.80 -9.42 2.63
C PHE A 56 -6.28 -9.29 2.26
N ARG A 57 -6.79 -8.06 2.32
CA ARG A 57 -8.10 -7.68 1.75
C ARG A 57 -7.89 -7.05 0.38
N PHE A 58 -8.59 -7.54 -0.63
CA PHE A 58 -8.56 -7.00 -1.99
C PHE A 58 -9.64 -5.93 -2.12
N HIS A 59 -9.27 -4.71 -2.53
CA HIS A 59 -10.20 -3.59 -2.69
C HIS A 59 -10.02 -2.94 -4.05
N VAL A 60 -11.13 -2.70 -4.75
CA VAL A 60 -11.15 -1.85 -5.94
C VAL A 60 -11.08 -0.38 -5.50
N LEU A 61 -10.18 0.38 -6.12
CA LEU A 61 -10.01 1.81 -5.87
C LEU A 61 -10.74 2.65 -6.92
N GLU A 62 -10.51 2.35 -8.20
CA GLU A 62 -11.18 2.97 -9.33
C GLU A 62 -11.13 2.06 -10.55
N VAL A 63 -12.00 2.32 -11.52
CA VAL A 63 -11.92 1.72 -12.86
C VAL A 63 -11.70 2.87 -13.85
N VAL A 64 -10.67 2.75 -14.68
CA VAL A 64 -10.32 3.76 -15.69
C VAL A 64 -10.26 3.11 -17.06
N THR A 65 -10.79 3.77 -18.08
CA THR A 65 -10.57 3.35 -19.47
C THR A 65 -9.26 3.96 -19.93
N ALA A 66 -8.21 3.14 -20.00
CA ALA A 66 -6.85 3.61 -20.22
C ALA A 66 -5.98 2.55 -20.90
N THR A 67 -4.94 3.00 -21.61
CA THR A 67 -3.82 2.13 -21.99
C THR A 67 -3.09 1.64 -20.74
N ARG A 68 -2.21 0.65 -20.89
CA ARG A 68 -1.41 0.18 -19.76
C ARG A 68 -0.53 1.30 -19.18
N ALA A 69 0.12 2.08 -20.04
CA ALA A 69 1.04 3.14 -19.62
C ALA A 69 0.31 4.26 -18.87
N GLU A 70 -0.88 4.64 -19.34
CA GLU A 70 -1.72 5.61 -18.64
C GLU A 70 -2.18 5.05 -17.29
N ALA A 71 -2.67 3.80 -17.24
CA ALA A 71 -3.07 3.15 -15.99
C ALA A 71 -1.92 3.05 -14.96
N GLU A 72 -0.66 2.98 -15.40
CA GLU A 72 0.50 3.05 -14.51
C GLU A 72 0.65 4.43 -13.84
N ALA A 73 0.23 5.52 -14.48
CA ALA A 73 0.17 6.85 -13.85
C ALA A 73 -0.93 6.93 -12.77
N TYR A 74 -2.10 6.35 -13.03
CA TYR A 74 -3.18 6.21 -12.05
C TYR A 74 -2.76 5.34 -10.86
N GLU A 75 -2.12 4.21 -11.12
CA GLU A 75 -1.53 3.34 -10.10
C GLU A 75 -0.53 4.10 -9.22
N GLN A 76 0.37 4.88 -9.83
CA GLN A 76 1.33 5.69 -9.09
C GLN A 76 0.65 6.82 -8.30
N ALA A 77 -0.42 7.42 -8.82
CA ALA A 77 -1.19 8.45 -8.12
C ALA A 77 -1.85 7.89 -6.85
N TRP A 78 -2.41 6.70 -6.92
CA TRP A 78 -2.97 6.01 -5.76
C TRP A 78 -1.91 5.63 -4.72
N ARG A 79 -0.69 5.24 -5.15
CA ARG A 79 0.42 5.04 -4.22
C ARG A 79 0.77 6.33 -3.47
N VAL A 80 0.85 7.46 -4.17
CA VAL A 80 1.08 8.76 -3.55
C VAL A 80 -0.06 9.11 -2.58
N ARG A 81 -1.32 8.86 -2.96
CA ARG A 81 -2.46 9.12 -2.07
C ARG A 81 -2.41 8.25 -0.81
N ALA A 82 -2.20 6.94 -0.95
CA ALA A 82 -2.09 6.03 0.18
C ALA A 82 -0.98 6.42 1.15
N SER A 83 0.20 6.78 0.63
CA SER A 83 1.33 7.24 1.45
C SER A 83 1.02 8.54 2.22
N LYS A 84 0.27 9.48 1.62
CA LYS A 84 -0.19 10.69 2.31
C LYS A 84 -1.15 10.39 3.46
N GLU A 85 -1.87 9.28 3.39
CA GLU A 85 -2.82 8.80 4.41
C GLU A 85 -2.15 7.90 5.45
N GLY A 86 -0.81 7.84 5.45
CA GLY A 86 -0.02 7.10 6.42
C GLY A 86 0.20 5.62 6.11
N TRP A 87 -0.32 5.10 4.98
CA TRP A 87 -0.12 3.71 4.60
C TRP A 87 1.31 3.45 4.11
N ARG A 88 1.88 2.30 4.51
CA ARG A 88 3.17 1.84 3.98
C ARG A 88 2.96 1.18 2.63
N VAL A 89 3.40 1.83 1.56
CA VAL A 89 3.25 1.31 0.20
C VAL A 89 4.32 0.26 -0.08
N TYR A 90 3.91 -0.95 -0.39
CA TYR A 90 4.76 -2.06 -0.78
C TYR A 90 4.92 -2.14 -2.30
N ALA A 91 6.14 -2.44 -2.74
CA ALA A 91 6.40 -2.95 -4.08
C ALA A 91 5.85 -4.38 -4.24
N LYS A 92 6.09 -5.01 -5.40
CA LYS A 92 5.84 -6.44 -5.58
C LYS A 92 6.45 -7.26 -4.41
N PRO A 93 5.92 -8.46 -4.13
CA PRO A 93 6.47 -9.32 -3.09
C PRO A 93 8.00 -9.44 -3.20
N PRO A 94 8.74 -9.43 -2.09
CA PRO A 94 8.30 -9.77 -0.73
C PRO A 94 7.77 -8.61 0.14
N GLY A 95 7.38 -7.47 -0.46
CA GLY A 95 6.77 -6.37 0.28
C GLY A 95 7.76 -5.31 0.74
N VAL A 96 8.73 -4.99 -0.13
CA VAL A 96 9.67 -3.88 0.09
C VAL A 96 8.88 -2.57 0.18
N VAL A 97 9.04 -1.84 1.28
CA VAL A 97 8.44 -0.51 1.43
C VAL A 97 9.11 0.45 0.44
N ILE A 98 8.30 1.15 -0.34
CA ILE A 98 8.78 2.15 -1.28
C ILE A 98 8.26 3.54 -0.90
N ASN A 99 9.05 4.56 -1.24
CA ASN A 99 8.59 5.93 -1.22
C ASN A 99 8.01 6.30 -2.60
N PRO A 100 6.68 6.39 -2.76
CA PRO A 100 6.06 6.65 -4.06
C PRO A 100 6.28 8.08 -4.56
N HIS A 101 6.64 9.02 -3.68
CA HIS A 101 6.89 10.40 -4.05
C HIS A 101 8.15 10.56 -4.91
N ARG A 102 9.12 9.65 -4.80
CA ARG A 102 10.37 9.67 -5.59
C ARG A 102 10.13 9.49 -7.09
N ARG A 103 9.04 8.83 -7.49
CA ARG A 103 8.67 8.59 -8.90
C ARG A 103 7.45 9.41 -9.33
N ALA A 104 6.99 10.34 -8.50
CA ALA A 104 5.78 11.11 -8.76
C ALA A 104 6.07 12.36 -9.61
N THR A 105 5.70 12.30 -10.88
CA THR A 105 5.70 13.44 -11.81
C THR A 105 4.64 14.48 -11.41
N PRO A 106 4.69 15.74 -11.92
CA PRO A 106 3.65 16.73 -11.68
C PRO A 106 2.25 16.23 -12.03
N HIS A 107 2.10 15.54 -13.17
CA HIS A 107 0.84 14.91 -13.57
C HIS A 107 0.33 13.88 -12.56
N VAL A 108 1.21 12.99 -12.06
CA VAL A 108 0.86 12.01 -11.02
C VAL A 108 0.45 12.70 -9.71
N ARG A 109 1.14 13.79 -9.33
CA ARG A 109 0.79 14.55 -8.11
C ARG A 109 -0.58 15.23 -8.24
N TRP A 110 -0.87 15.79 -9.42
CA TRP A 110 -2.17 16.34 -9.74
C TRP A 110 -3.26 15.26 -9.67
N LEU A 111 -3.05 14.10 -10.30
CA LEU A 111 -3.96 12.96 -10.20
C LEU A 111 -4.17 12.54 -8.73
N ALA A 112 -3.11 12.44 -7.93
CA ALA A 112 -3.22 12.03 -6.53
C ALA A 112 -4.00 13.03 -5.67
N ALA A 113 -3.91 14.34 -5.97
CA ALA A 113 -4.65 15.38 -5.27
C ALA A 113 -6.17 15.25 -5.48
N HIS A 114 -6.60 14.78 -6.66
CA HIS A 114 -8.00 14.59 -7.02
C HIS A 114 -8.58 13.24 -6.57
N ARG A 115 -7.81 12.42 -5.83
CA ARG A 115 -8.24 11.12 -5.31
C ARG A 115 -8.39 11.18 -3.81
N ARG A 116 -9.42 10.49 -3.30
CA ARG A 116 -9.69 10.36 -1.87
C ARG A 116 -9.51 8.91 -1.46
N TRP A 117 -8.71 8.67 -0.43
CA TRP A 117 -8.61 7.36 0.17
C TRP A 117 -9.81 7.11 1.09
N THR A 118 -10.60 6.09 0.79
CA THR A 118 -11.83 5.75 1.54
C THR A 118 -11.71 4.46 2.33
N LEU A 119 -10.57 3.76 2.26
CA LEU A 119 -10.36 2.44 2.86
C LEU A 119 -9.91 2.50 4.33
N GLY A 120 -10.22 3.59 5.03
CA GLY A 120 -9.84 3.81 6.42
C GLY A 120 -8.36 4.15 6.65
N THR A 121 -7.99 4.16 7.92
CA THR A 121 -6.63 4.43 8.39
C THR A 121 -5.82 3.14 8.54
N PRO A 122 -4.50 3.18 8.37
CA PRO A 122 -3.66 2.00 8.54
C PRO A 122 -3.74 1.50 10.00
N GLY A 123 -3.70 0.17 10.18
CA GLY A 123 -3.57 -0.44 11.51
C GLY A 123 -2.33 0.09 12.24
N ARG A 124 -2.43 0.30 13.56
CA ARG A 124 -1.32 0.79 14.39
C ARG A 124 -0.12 -0.15 14.31
N ARG A 125 1.08 0.43 14.24
CA ARG A 125 2.35 -0.32 14.27
C ARG A 125 2.43 -1.18 15.54
N PRO A 126 2.83 -2.46 15.46
CA PRO A 126 3.19 -3.23 16.64
C PRO A 126 4.30 -2.56 17.48
N SER A 127 5.18 -1.80 16.83
CA SER A 127 6.36 -1.17 17.47
C SER A 127 6.09 0.16 18.20
N GLU A 128 4.89 0.73 18.13
CA GLU A 128 4.55 1.96 18.86
C GLU A 128 4.02 1.69 20.28
N ARG A 129 3.68 0.44 20.63
CA ARG A 129 3.27 0.10 21.99
C ARG A 129 4.43 -0.03 22.99
N MET A 130 5.68 -0.13 22.53
CA MET A 130 6.78 -0.63 23.35
C MET A 130 8.11 0.10 23.12
N ARG A 131 8.12 1.45 23.03
CA ARG A 131 9.39 2.19 22.85
C ARG A 131 9.61 3.39 23.77
N TRP A 132 8.77 3.55 24.78
CA TRP A 132 8.85 4.65 25.75
C TRP A 132 8.88 4.21 27.23
N TRP A 133 8.84 2.91 27.53
CA TRP A 133 8.76 2.39 28.90
C TRP A 133 10.02 1.77 29.56
N PRO A 134 11.20 1.58 28.91
CA PRO A 134 12.35 1.07 29.67
C PRO A 134 13.09 2.15 30.47
N TRP A 135 13.08 3.43 30.06
CA TRP A 135 13.87 4.48 30.72
C TRP A 135 13.21 5.11 31.94
N ILE A 136 11.87 5.10 32.02
CA ILE A 136 11.14 5.67 33.17
C ILE A 136 11.39 4.83 34.43
N LEU A 137 11.52 3.51 34.31
CA LEU A 137 11.80 2.62 35.46
C LEU A 137 13.26 2.69 35.92
N VAL A 138 14.22 2.85 34.99
CA VAL A 138 15.64 3.01 35.36
C VAL A 138 15.89 4.33 36.09
N GLY A 139 15.26 5.43 35.65
CA GLY A 139 15.36 6.74 36.31
C GLY A 139 14.80 6.74 37.75
N ALA A 140 13.71 6.01 37.98
CA ALA A 140 13.10 5.91 39.31
C ALA A 140 13.96 5.10 40.31
N SER A 141 14.62 4.02 39.87
CA SER A 141 15.50 3.22 40.74
C SER A 141 16.77 3.96 41.15
N VAL A 142 17.36 4.79 40.27
CA VAL A 142 18.55 5.59 40.62
C VAL A 142 18.22 6.69 41.65
N LEU A 143 17.05 7.32 41.54
CA LEU A 143 16.60 8.34 42.49
C LEU A 143 16.23 7.76 43.87
N LEU A 144 15.71 6.53 43.91
CA LEU A 144 15.41 5.83 45.16
C LEU A 144 16.70 5.39 45.89
N LEU A 145 17.71 4.89 45.16
CA LEU A 145 18.99 4.50 45.76
C LEU A 145 19.81 5.70 46.26
N ALA A 146 19.79 6.83 45.55
CA ALA A 146 20.48 8.04 45.99
C ALA A 146 19.94 8.58 47.34
N ARG A 147 18.65 8.37 47.61
CA ARG A 147 18.01 8.77 48.88
C ARG A 147 18.29 7.83 50.06
N CYS A 148 18.74 6.60 49.82
CA CYS A 148 19.08 5.65 50.88
C CYS A 148 20.55 5.70 51.32
N VAL A 149 21.44 6.33 50.52
CA VAL A 149 22.88 6.42 50.81
C VAL A 149 23.26 7.73 51.54
N THR A 150 22.33 8.68 51.65
CA THR A 150 22.54 10.01 52.25
C THR A 150 21.77 10.23 53.56
N GLY A 151 21.31 9.16 54.21
CA GLY A 151 20.65 9.18 55.52
C GLY A 151 21.49 8.52 56.61
#